data_AF-A0A4S4D4S8-F1
#
_entry.id   AF-A0A4S4D4S8-F1
#
_cell.length_a   1.000
_cell.length_b   1.000
_cell.length_c   1.000
_cell.angle_alpha   90.00
_cell.angle_beta   90.00
_cell.angle_gamma   90.00
#
_symmetry.space_group_name_H-M   'P 1'
#
loop_
_entity.id
_entity.type
_entity.pdbx_description
1 polymer ?
#
loop_
_entity_poly.entity_id
_entity_poly.type
_entity_poly.pdbx_seq_one_letter_code
_entity_poly.pdbx_strand_id
1 'polypeptide(L)'
;MQLKLQVKENNQNLHKMKDNQIMKVEKPPIEVGCICYTVLGRTQPQKPTIELRKMLDLLVHASQCRSPHCQYPNCRKVKGLFRHGIQCKTRASGGCVLCRKMWYLLQLHARACKESECHVPRCRDLKEHLRRLQQQSDSRRRAAVMEMMRQRAAEVAGNAG
;
A
#
# COMPACT_ATOMS: atom_id res chain seq x y z
N MET A 1 8.30 -7.50 -34.21
CA MET A 1 8.96 -8.17 -33.07
C MET A 1 9.29 -7.23 -31.89
N GLN A 2 9.27 -5.89 -32.04
CA GLN A 2 9.60 -4.94 -30.95
C GLN A 2 8.69 -4.98 -29.70
N LEU A 3 7.40 -5.31 -29.80
CA LEU A 3 6.46 -5.19 -28.67
C LEU A 3 6.74 -6.18 -27.52
N LYS A 4 7.30 -7.36 -27.78
CA LYS A 4 7.61 -8.36 -26.72
C LYS A 4 8.89 -8.03 -25.94
N LEU A 5 9.81 -7.26 -26.54
CA LEU A 5 11.05 -6.83 -25.88
C LEU A 5 10.77 -5.71 -24.87
N GLN A 6 9.92 -4.74 -25.21
CA GLN A 6 9.52 -3.68 -24.29
C GLN A 6 8.82 -4.23 -23.03
N VAL A 7 8.00 -5.28 -23.16
CA VAL A 7 7.31 -5.92 -22.02
C VAL A 7 8.29 -6.69 -21.13
N LYS A 8 9.33 -7.32 -21.70
CA LYS A 8 10.35 -8.04 -20.93
C LYS A 8 11.32 -7.10 -20.21
N GLU A 9 11.78 -6.01 -20.84
CA GLU A 9 12.60 -5.00 -20.18
C GLU A 9 11.84 -4.26 -19.06
N ASN A 10 10.55 -3.98 -19.27
CA ASN A 10 9.70 -3.43 -18.21
C ASN A 10 9.55 -4.40 -17.02
N ASN A 11 9.51 -5.71 -17.25
CA ASN A 11 9.47 -6.74 -16.19
C ASN A 11 10.82 -6.93 -15.48
N GLN A 12 11.95 -6.84 -16.19
CA GLN A 12 13.29 -6.91 -15.58
C GLN A 12 13.62 -5.67 -14.73
N ASN A 13 13.19 -4.47 -15.16
CA ASN A 13 13.34 -3.26 -14.36
C ASN A 13 12.43 -3.22 -13.12
N LEU A 14 11.31 -3.97 -13.15
CA LEU A 14 10.45 -4.17 -11.98
C LEU A 14 11.10 -5.10 -10.93
N HIS A 15 11.85 -6.11 -11.37
CA HIS A 15 12.60 -7.00 -10.46
C HIS A 15 13.73 -6.28 -9.72
N LYS A 16 14.47 -5.37 -10.38
CA LYS A 16 15.53 -4.56 -9.75
C LYS A 16 15.03 -3.53 -8.72
N MET A 17 13.71 -3.39 -8.56
CA MET A 17 13.07 -2.59 -7.51
C MET A 17 12.63 -3.42 -6.29
N LYS A 18 12.79 -4.75 -6.31
CA LYS A 18 12.40 -5.64 -5.20
C LYS A 18 13.39 -5.62 -4.05
N ASP A 19 14.67 -5.35 -4.33
CA ASP A 19 15.76 -5.48 -3.35
C ASP A 19 16.07 -4.19 -2.58
N ASN A 20 15.36 -3.09 -2.83
CA ASN A 20 15.61 -1.86 -2.11
C ASN A 20 14.33 -1.34 -1.45
N GLN A 21 14.22 -1.67 -0.17
CA GLN A 21 13.41 -0.98 0.83
C GLN A 21 11.89 -1.22 0.77
N ILE A 22 11.47 -2.30 1.45
CA ILE A 22 10.35 -2.16 2.39
C ILE A 22 10.87 -1.24 3.50
N MET A 23 10.82 0.07 3.26
CA MET A 23 11.07 1.06 4.29
C MET A 23 10.19 0.73 5.48
N LYS A 24 10.80 0.57 6.65
CA LYS A 24 10.12 0.83 7.91
C LYS A 24 9.63 2.27 7.79
N VAL A 25 8.37 2.42 7.39
CA VAL A 25 7.73 3.72 7.37
C VAL A 25 7.61 4.11 8.83
N GLU A 26 8.60 4.84 9.34
CA GLU A 26 8.35 5.76 10.44
C GLU A 26 7.15 6.59 10.01
N LYS A 27 6.12 6.50 10.86
CA LYS A 27 4.77 7.02 10.67
C LYS A 27 4.83 8.36 9.92
N PRO A 28 4.31 8.48 8.69
CA PRO A 28 4.21 9.79 8.05
C PRO A 28 3.37 10.69 8.98
N PRO A 29 3.57 12.02 9.01
CA PRO A 29 2.81 12.96 9.84
C PRO A 29 1.31 13.07 9.52
N ILE A 30 0.78 12.10 8.78
CA ILE A 30 -0.62 11.97 8.42
C ILE A 30 -0.97 10.55 8.77
N GLU A 31 -1.81 10.41 9.79
CA GLU A 31 -2.40 9.16 10.22
C GLU A 31 -3.23 8.57 9.08
N VAL A 32 -2.57 7.93 8.12
CA VAL A 32 -3.23 7.02 7.19
C VAL A 32 -3.33 5.66 7.88
N GLY A 33 -3.87 5.67 9.10
CA GLY A 33 -4.69 4.57 9.61
C GLY A 33 -5.95 4.47 8.75
N CYS A 34 -6.93 3.68 9.14
CA CYS A 34 -8.26 3.86 8.57
C CYS A 34 -8.63 5.35 8.62
N ILE A 35 -9.45 5.83 7.69
CA ILE A 35 -9.98 7.19 7.74
C ILE A 35 -10.90 7.25 8.98
N CYS A 36 -10.32 7.44 10.16
CA CYS A 36 -10.98 7.44 11.46
C CYS A 36 -10.51 8.68 12.22
N TYR A 37 -11.16 9.80 11.94
CA TYR A 37 -11.05 10.97 12.80
C TYR A 37 -11.75 10.67 14.12
N THR A 38 -11.09 10.99 15.23
CA THR A 38 -11.51 10.70 16.60
C THR A 38 -12.74 11.52 16.98
N VAL A 39 -13.92 10.94 16.80
CA VAL A 39 -15.12 11.35 17.53
C VAL A 39 -15.69 10.09 18.19
N LEU A 40 -15.43 9.95 19.49
CA LEU A 40 -16.15 9.06 20.40
C LEU A 40 -16.20 7.56 20.00
N GLY A 41 -15.06 6.85 20.13
CA GLY A 41 -15.06 5.40 20.39
C GLY A 41 -15.70 4.45 19.36
N ARG A 42 -16.07 4.93 18.16
CA ARG A 42 -16.60 4.09 17.08
C ARG A 42 -15.74 4.25 15.83
N THR A 43 -15.13 3.16 15.37
CA THR A 43 -14.45 3.09 14.07
C THR A 43 -15.51 3.00 12.96
N GLN A 44 -16.07 4.14 12.56
CA GLN A 44 -16.97 4.16 11.41
C GLN A 44 -16.13 4.17 10.12
N PRO A 45 -16.26 3.17 9.23
CA PRO A 45 -15.58 3.18 7.94
C PRO A 45 -16.13 4.33 7.09
N GLN A 46 -15.38 5.43 6.99
CA GLN A 46 -15.74 6.54 6.11
C GLN A 46 -15.64 6.08 4.65
N LYS A 47 -16.73 6.23 3.91
CA LYS A 47 -16.76 5.90 2.47
C LYS A 47 -15.72 6.79 1.75
N PRO A 48 -14.90 6.23 0.84
CA PRO A 48 -13.97 7.03 0.04
C PRO A 48 -14.72 8.17 -0.66
N THR A 49 -14.17 9.38 -0.62
CA THR A 49 -14.74 10.51 -1.35
C THR A 49 -14.79 10.19 -2.86
N ILE A 50 -15.73 10.80 -3.58
CA ILE A 50 -15.87 10.62 -5.04
C ILE A 50 -14.54 10.95 -5.75
N GLU A 51 -13.84 11.97 -5.27
CA GLU A 51 -12.56 12.39 -5.82
C GLU A 51 -11.44 11.36 -5.60
N LEU A 52 -11.38 10.74 -4.41
CA LEU A 52 -10.45 9.66 -4.13
C LEU A 52 -10.71 8.47 -5.06
N ARG A 53 -11.98 8.10 -5.29
CA ARG A 53 -12.34 6.99 -6.19
C ARG A 53 -11.85 7.25 -7.62
N LYS A 54 -12.13 8.44 -8.16
CA LYS A 54 -11.66 8.87 -9.49
C LYS A 54 -10.14 8.82 -9.61
N MET A 55 -9.43 9.19 -8.55
CA MET A 55 -7.97 9.13 -8.50
C MET A 55 -7.45 7.68 -8.52
N LEU A 56 -8.12 6.75 -7.83
CA LEU A 56 -7.75 5.34 -7.87
C LEU A 56 -8.01 4.72 -9.25
N ASP A 57 -9.13 5.07 -9.89
CA ASP A 57 -9.44 4.63 -11.25
C ASP A 57 -8.43 5.19 -12.26
N LEU A 58 -7.98 6.44 -12.06
CA LEU A 58 -6.91 7.05 -12.84
C LEU A 58 -5.59 6.26 -12.74
N LEU A 59 -5.24 5.69 -11.59
CA LEU A 59 -4.05 4.85 -11.45
C LEU A 59 -4.15 3.57 -12.29
N VAL A 60 -5.33 2.93 -12.30
CA VAL A 60 -5.61 1.73 -13.10
C VAL A 60 -5.60 2.04 -14.59
N HIS A 61 -6.17 3.18 -14.99
CA HIS A 61 -6.14 3.65 -16.36
C HIS A 61 -4.69 3.95 -16.79
N ALA A 62 -3.97 4.78 -16.03
CA ALA A 62 -2.63 5.24 -16.39
C ALA A 62 -1.60 4.11 -16.46
N SER A 63 -1.76 3.03 -15.69
CA SER A 63 -0.86 1.87 -15.73
C SER A 63 -0.98 1.07 -17.03
N GLN A 64 -2.14 1.12 -17.69
CA GLN A 64 -2.42 0.38 -18.92
C GLN A 64 -2.47 1.28 -20.16
N CYS A 65 -2.60 2.60 -19.97
CA CYS A 65 -2.71 3.57 -21.03
C CYS A 65 -1.39 3.75 -21.81
N ARG A 66 -1.41 3.30 -23.08
CA ARG A 66 -0.28 3.48 -24.02
C ARG A 66 -0.36 4.75 -24.86
N SER A 67 -1.52 5.40 -24.92
CA SER A 67 -1.70 6.62 -25.73
C SER A 67 -0.79 7.77 -25.25
N PRO A 68 -0.01 8.40 -26.14
CA PRO A 68 0.76 9.60 -25.82
C PRO A 68 -0.14 10.83 -25.65
N HIS A 69 -1.26 10.90 -26.38
CA HIS A 69 -2.24 11.99 -26.35
C HIS A 69 -3.55 11.52 -25.70
N CYS A 70 -3.44 10.91 -24.53
CA CYS A 70 -4.61 10.48 -23.77
C CYS A 70 -5.42 11.70 -23.29
N GLN A 71 -6.71 11.73 -23.61
CA GLN A 71 -7.63 12.80 -23.19
C GLN A 71 -8.12 12.62 -21.74
N TYR A 72 -7.86 11.47 -21.12
CA TYR A 72 -8.27 11.22 -19.74
C TYR A 72 -7.56 12.22 -18.80
N PRO A 73 -8.30 12.97 -17.95
CA PRO A 73 -7.73 14.00 -17.11
C PRO A 73 -6.56 13.50 -16.26
N ASN A 74 -5.47 14.25 -16.22
CA ASN A 74 -4.26 13.94 -15.42
C ASN A 74 -3.53 12.62 -15.77
N CYS A 75 -3.96 11.86 -16.78
CA CYS A 75 -3.30 10.61 -17.19
C CYS A 75 -1.81 10.82 -17.51
N ARG A 76 -1.49 11.87 -18.28
CA ARG A 76 -0.09 12.23 -18.60
C ARG A 76 0.75 12.49 -17.35
N LYS A 77 0.18 13.15 -16.33
CA LYS A 77 0.88 13.46 -15.07
C LYS A 77 1.17 12.17 -14.29
N VAL A 78 0.18 11.28 -14.16
CA VAL A 78 0.34 10.00 -13.45
C VAL A 78 1.31 9.07 -14.16
N LYS A 79 1.27 9.00 -15.50
CA LYS A 79 2.30 8.29 -16.29
C LYS A 79 3.69 8.84 -16.02
N GLY A 80 3.84 10.17 -15.89
CA GLY A 80 5.09 10.82 -15.49
C GLY A 80 5.58 10.37 -14.11
N LEU A 81 4.68 10.26 -13.12
CA LEU A 81 5.02 9.75 -11.79
C LEU A 81 5.52 8.30 -11.84
N PHE A 82 4.87 7.42 -12.61
CA PHE A 82 5.34 6.03 -12.77
C PHE A 82 6.73 5.96 -13.41
N ARG A 83 6.96 6.73 -14.49
CA ARG A 83 8.28 6.81 -15.12
C ARG A 83 9.35 7.31 -14.14
N HIS A 84 9.05 8.37 -13.40
CA HIS A 84 9.92 8.90 -12.37
C HIS A 84 10.25 7.83 -11.32
N GLY A 85 9.23 7.12 -10.81
CA GLY A 85 9.40 6.07 -9.82
C GLY A 85 10.31 4.94 -10.29
N ILE A 86 10.30 4.60 -11.58
CA ILE A 86 11.19 3.58 -12.16
C ILE A 86 12.64 4.09 -12.20
N GLN A 87 12.85 5.34 -12.59
CA GLN A 87 14.17 5.91 -12.90
C GLN A 87 14.85 6.62 -11.72
N CYS A 88 14.09 7.02 -10.69
CA CYS A 88 14.60 7.81 -9.58
C CYS A 88 15.51 6.97 -8.67
N LYS A 89 16.79 7.34 -8.58
CA LYS A 89 17.77 6.71 -7.68
C LYS A 89 17.61 7.15 -6.23
N THR A 90 17.21 8.39 -5.99
CA THR A 90 16.98 8.96 -4.64
C THR A 90 15.85 8.24 -3.91
N ARG A 91 14.82 7.78 -4.65
CA ARG A 91 13.65 7.06 -4.12
C ARG A 91 12.92 7.85 -3.02
N ALA A 92 11.85 7.28 -2.48
CA ALA A 92 11.13 7.88 -1.36
C ALA A 92 12.00 7.92 -0.09
N SER A 93 12.89 6.93 0.07
CA SER A 93 13.79 6.77 1.21
C SER A 93 14.87 7.84 1.31
N GLY A 94 15.45 8.26 0.17
CA GLY A 94 16.33 9.41 0.11
C GLY A 94 15.60 10.76 0.06
N GLY A 95 14.28 10.80 0.34
CA GLY A 95 13.52 12.04 0.47
C GLY A 95 12.93 12.61 -0.83
N CYS A 96 12.90 11.86 -1.94
CA CYS A 96 12.29 12.39 -3.17
C CYS A 96 10.78 12.63 -3.00
N VAL A 97 10.34 13.87 -3.23
CA VAL A 97 8.94 14.30 -3.05
C VAL A 97 7.99 13.61 -4.04
N LEU A 98 8.41 13.44 -5.31
CA LEU A 98 7.58 12.77 -6.32
C LEU A 98 7.43 11.27 -6.00
N CYS A 99 8.51 10.61 -5.58
CA CYS A 99 8.43 9.23 -5.11
C CYS A 99 7.54 9.09 -3.88
N ARG A 100 7.59 10.02 -2.91
CA ARG A 100 6.70 10.02 -1.74
C ARG A 100 5.23 10.16 -2.13
N LYS A 101 4.89 11.08 -3.03
CA LYS A 101 3.54 11.26 -3.57
C LYS A 101 3.05 10.01 -4.30
N MET A 102 3.86 9.47 -5.22
CA MET A 102 3.52 8.24 -5.94
C MET A 102 3.30 7.07 -4.98
N TRP A 103 4.19 6.90 -4.01
CA TRP A 103 4.10 5.83 -3.01
C TRP A 103 2.81 5.92 -2.19
N TYR A 104 2.41 7.12 -1.77
CA TYR A 104 1.15 7.34 -1.08
C TYR A 104 -0.05 6.89 -1.91
N LEU A 105 -0.11 7.29 -3.19
CA LEU A 105 -1.18 6.88 -4.10
C LEU A 105 -1.25 5.36 -4.29
N LEU A 106 -0.10 4.71 -4.44
CA LEU A 106 -0.02 3.26 -4.59
C LEU A 106 -0.47 2.52 -3.32
N GLN A 107 -0.16 3.05 -2.13
CA GLN A 107 -0.64 2.49 -0.86
C GLN A 107 -2.17 2.58 -0.73
N LEU A 108 -2.76 3.73 -1.07
CA LEU A 108 -4.21 3.90 -1.05
C LEU A 108 -4.88 2.91 -2.02
N HIS A 109 -4.34 2.78 -3.23
CA HIS A 109 -4.81 1.81 -4.19
C HIS A 109 -4.72 0.38 -3.66
N ALA A 110 -3.56 -0.05 -3.14
CA ALA A 110 -3.36 -1.40 -2.65
C ALA A 110 -4.33 -1.79 -1.52
N ARG A 111 -4.69 -0.84 -0.64
CA ARG A 111 -5.69 -1.06 0.43
C ARG A 111 -7.11 -1.25 -0.10
N ALA A 112 -7.48 -0.53 -1.16
CA ALA A 112 -8.81 -0.62 -1.77
C ALA A 112 -8.93 -1.71 -2.85
N CYS A 113 -7.80 -2.15 -3.42
CA CYS A 113 -7.75 -3.02 -4.58
C CYS A 113 -8.04 -4.47 -4.21
N LYS A 114 -9.17 -4.98 -4.72
CA LYS A 114 -9.57 -6.39 -4.54
C LYS A 114 -9.02 -7.32 -5.61
N GLU A 115 -8.53 -6.79 -6.72
CA GLU A 115 -8.05 -7.61 -7.84
C GLU A 115 -6.81 -8.42 -7.50
N SER A 116 -6.80 -9.69 -7.94
CA SER A 116 -5.67 -10.60 -7.82
C SER A 116 -4.56 -10.21 -8.81
N GLU A 117 -4.91 -10.04 -10.08
CA GLU A 117 -4.01 -9.67 -11.17
C GLU A 117 -4.13 -8.17 -11.50
N CYS A 118 -3.66 -7.34 -10.58
CA CYS A 118 -3.67 -5.89 -10.74
C CYS A 118 -2.45 -5.38 -11.54
N HIS A 119 -2.70 -4.61 -12.60
CA HIS A 119 -1.66 -4.02 -13.46
C HIS A 119 -1.02 -2.75 -12.88
N VAL A 120 -1.53 -2.23 -11.77
CA VAL A 120 -0.96 -1.03 -11.13
C VAL A 120 0.42 -1.39 -10.55
N PRO A 121 1.49 -0.63 -10.89
CA PRO A 121 2.83 -0.92 -10.40
C PRO A 121 2.89 -1.05 -8.88
N ARG A 122 3.61 -2.05 -8.35
CA ARG A 122 3.80 -2.31 -6.91
C ARG A 122 2.53 -2.66 -6.12
N CYS A 123 1.34 -2.70 -6.73
CA CYS A 123 0.10 -3.03 -6.03
C CYS A 123 0.18 -4.40 -5.34
N ARG A 124 0.64 -5.43 -6.05
CA ARG A 124 0.80 -6.79 -5.51
C ARG A 124 1.76 -6.84 -4.31
N ASP A 125 2.92 -6.20 -4.43
CA ASP A 125 3.92 -6.17 -3.36
C ASP A 125 3.40 -5.45 -2.11
N LEU A 126 2.69 -4.34 -2.32
CA LEU A 126 2.05 -3.57 -1.25
C LEU A 126 0.94 -4.37 -0.57
N LYS A 127 0.05 -5.02 -1.32
CA LYS A 127 -1.00 -5.89 -0.76
C LYS A 127 -0.40 -6.99 0.10
N GLU A 128 0.66 -7.62 -0.40
CA GLU A 128 1.35 -8.68 0.31
C GLU A 128 2.05 -8.17 1.59
N HIS A 129 2.69 -7.02 1.53
CA HIS A 129 3.26 -6.38 2.72
C HIS A 129 2.19 -6.05 3.78
N LEU A 130 1.05 -5.50 3.36
CA LEU A 130 -0.07 -5.21 4.26
C LEU A 130 -0.64 -6.49 4.90
N ARG A 131 -0.76 -7.58 4.13
CA ARG A 131 -1.18 -8.89 4.67
C ARG A 131 -0.22 -9.39 5.76
N ARG A 132 1.09 -9.31 5.53
CA ARG A 132 2.10 -9.71 6.53
C ARG A 132 2.02 -8.87 7.80
N LEU A 133 1.84 -7.56 7.68
CA LEU A 133 1.67 -6.67 8.83
C LEU A 133 0.41 -7.03 9.64
N GLN A 134 -0.70 -7.28 8.95
CA GLN A 134 -1.95 -7.69 9.59
C GLN A 134 -1.78 -9.03 10.33
N GLN A 135 -1.19 -10.03 9.69
CA GLN A 135 -0.90 -11.32 10.30
C GLN A 135 -0.03 -11.20 11.54
N GLN A 136 1.01 -10.36 11.49
CA GLN A 136 1.88 -10.12 12.64
C GLN A 136 1.10 -9.47 13.81
N SER A 137 0.25 -8.49 13.52
CA SER A 137 -0.62 -7.86 14.52
C SER A 137 -1.60 -8.87 15.14
N ASP A 138 -2.27 -9.68 14.32
CA ASP A 138 -3.22 -10.69 14.78
C ASP A 138 -2.55 -11.79 15.60
N SER A 139 -1.33 -12.20 15.24
CA SER A 139 -0.55 -13.15 16.04
C SER A 139 -0.15 -12.58 17.40
N ARG A 140 0.29 -11.31 17.45
CA ARG A 140 0.59 -10.63 18.73
C ARG A 140 -0.66 -10.50 19.60
N ARG A 141 -1.79 -10.11 19.00
CA ARG A 141 -3.08 -10.00 19.71
C ARG A 141 -3.51 -11.34 20.29
N ARG A 142 -3.43 -12.42 19.51
CA ARG A 142 -3.77 -13.78 19.96
C ARG A 142 -2.86 -14.24 21.10
N ALA A 143 -1.55 -14.02 21.00
CA ALA A 143 -0.61 -14.35 22.06
C ALA A 143 -0.93 -13.61 23.38
N ALA A 144 -1.24 -12.31 23.30
CA ALA A 144 -1.61 -11.53 24.48
C ALA A 144 -2.90 -12.03 25.15
N VAL A 145 -3.92 -12.39 24.35
CA VAL A 145 -5.17 -12.98 24.88
C VAL A 145 -4.91 -14.33 25.54
N MET A 146 -4.10 -15.19 24.92
CA MET A 146 -3.75 -16.50 25.48
C MET A 146 -3.00 -16.36 26.81
N GLU A 147 -2.07 -15.40 26.91
CA GLU A 147 -1.35 -15.15 28.17
C GLU A 147 -2.27 -14.59 29.26
N MET A 148 -3.21 -13.68 28.94
CA MET A 148 -4.20 -13.20 29.91
C MET A 148 -5.08 -14.33 30.45
N MET A 149 -5.49 -15.28 29.59
CA MET A 149 -6.27 -16.45 30.03
C MET A 149 -5.44 -17.37 30.93
N ARG A 150 -4.15 -17.56 30.62
CA ARG A 150 -3.23 -18.36 31.43
C ARG A 150 -3.03 -17.75 32.82
N GLN A 151 -2.89 -16.43 32.90
CA GLN A 151 -2.74 -15.70 34.18
C GLN A 151 -4.00 -15.85 35.05
N ARG A 152 -5.20 -15.64 34.48
CA ARG A 152 -6.46 -15.83 35.20
C ARG A 152 -6.63 -17.26 35.73
N ALA A 153 -6.26 -18.27 34.95
CA ALA A 153 -6.33 -19.66 35.39
C ALA A 153 -5.40 -19.94 36.58
N ALA A 154 -4.20 -19.34 36.59
CA ALA A 154 -3.25 -19.48 37.69
C ALA A 154 -3.73 -18.76 38.97
N GLU A 155 -4.35 -17.58 38.84
CA GLU A 155 -4.93 -16.84 39.97
C GLU A 155 -6.07 -17.63 40.65
N VAL A 156 -6.99 -18.19 39.86
CA VAL A 156 -8.11 -19.00 40.40
C VAL A 156 -7.60 -20.25 41.12
N ALA A 157 -6.57 -20.91 40.58
CA ALA A 157 -5.98 -22.09 41.21
C ALA A 157 -5.22 -21.73 42.51
N GLY A 158 -4.54 -20.58 42.56
CA GLY A 158 -3.81 -20.13 43.74
C GLY A 158 -4.70 -19.63 44.89
N ASN A 159 -5.92 -19.20 44.60
CA ASN A 159 -6.86 -18.67 45.59
C ASN A 159 -7.80 -19.74 46.19
N ALA A 160 -7.69 -20.99 45.72
CA ALA A 160 -8.50 -22.14 46.14
C ALA A 160 -7.73 -23.12 47.07
N GLY A 161 -6.50 -22.78 47.47
CA GLY A 161 -5.71 -23.47 48.49
C GLY A 161 -5.54 -22.63 49.73
#